data_AF-A0A2G6N7M0-F1
#
_entry.id   AF-A0A2G6N7M0-F1
#
_cell.length_a   1.000
_cell.length_b   1.000
_cell.length_c   1.000
_cell.angle_alpha   90.00
_cell.angle_beta   90.00
_cell.angle_gamma   90.00
#
_symmetry.space_group_name_H-M   'P 1'
#
loop_
_entity.id
_entity.type
_entity.pdbx_description
1 polymer ?
#
loop_
_entity_poly.entity_id
_entity_poly.type
_entity_poly.pdbx_seq_one_letter_code
_entity_poly.pdbx_strand_id
1 'polypeptide(L)' 'MNRSDMITEILDDFGYGHERFKIAWVSSAEPDKFVAAVTEMTQTIKKLGPLHGQNAEAA' A
#
# COMPACT_ATOMS: atom_id res chain seq x y z
N MET A 1 -14.35 0.53 -14.76
CA MET A 1 -13.48 -0.24 -13.86
C MET A 1 -12.13 -0.40 -14.53
N ASN A 2 -11.12 0.29 -14.02
CA ASN A 2 -9.74 0.11 -14.46
C ASN A 2 -9.09 -1.07 -13.67
N ARG A 3 -7.85 -1.44 -14.00
CA ARG A 3 -7.19 -2.57 -13.32
C ARG A 3 -6.94 -2.31 -11.83
N SER A 4 -6.70 -1.06 -11.43
CA SER A 4 -6.47 -0.72 -10.03
C SER A 4 -7.73 -0.82 -9.20
N ASP A 5 -8.88 -0.42 -9.74
CA ASP A 5 -10.17 -0.57 -9.08
C ASP A 5 -10.44 -2.06 -8.79
N MET A 6 -10.17 -2.95 -9.77
CA MET A 6 -10.34 -4.39 -9.58
C MET A 6 -9.42 -4.96 -8.49
N ILE A 7 -8.18 -4.46 -8.36
CA ILE A 7 -7.25 -4.91 -7.31
C ILE A 7 -7.76 -4.49 -5.94
N THR A 8 -8.24 -3.25 -5.79
CA THR A 8 -8.85 -2.75 -4.56
C THR A 8 -10.01 -3.64 -4.11
N GLU A 9 -10.95 -3.95 -4.99
CA GLU A 9 -12.08 -4.83 -4.66
C GLU A 9 -11.63 -6.24 -4.27
N ILE A 10 -10.68 -6.84 -5.01
CA ILE A 10 -10.15 -8.17 -4.69
C ILE A 10 -9.46 -8.18 -3.31
N LEU A 11 -8.76 -7.12 -2.93
CA LEU A 11 -8.12 -7.05 -1.61
C LEU A 11 -9.14 -6.99 -0.48
N ASP A 12 -10.26 -6.31 -0.68
CA ASP A 12 -11.36 -6.28 0.28
C ASP A 12 -12.08 -7.63 0.34
N ASP A 13 -12.39 -8.24 -0.80
CA ASP A 13 -13.03 -9.57 -0.88
C ASP A 13 -12.24 -10.67 -0.15
N PHE A 14 -10.90 -10.58 -0.19
CA PHE A 14 -10.00 -11.53 0.46
C PHE A 14 -9.66 -11.15 1.91
N GLY A 15 -10.19 -10.05 2.43
CA GLY A 15 -9.98 -9.59 3.80
C GLY A 15 -8.58 -9.02 4.08
N TYR A 16 -7.85 -8.60 3.04
CA TYR A 16 -6.56 -7.94 3.19
C TYR A 16 -6.68 -6.43 3.43
N GLY A 17 -7.76 -5.82 2.97
CA GLY A 17 -8.04 -4.40 3.09
C GLY A 17 -7.40 -3.59 1.97
N HIS A 18 -8.21 -2.82 1.25
CA HIS A 18 -7.78 -2.03 0.10
C HIS A 18 -6.74 -0.97 0.45
N GLU A 19 -6.66 -0.51 1.70
CA GLU A 19 -5.65 0.45 2.16
C GLU A 19 -4.21 -0.07 2.03
N ARG A 20 -4.03 -1.38 1.80
CA ARG A 20 -2.74 -2.01 1.50
C ARG A 20 -2.28 -1.84 0.06
N PHE A 21 -3.05 -1.15 -0.78
CA PHE A 21 -2.69 -0.85 -2.17
C PHE A 21 -2.88 0.64 -2.48
N LYS A 22 -1.87 1.25 -3.12
CA LYS A 22 -1.89 2.65 -3.55
C LYS A 22 -1.12 2.80 -4.86
N ILE A 23 -1.69 3.55 -5.80
CA ILE A 23 -0.99 4.01 -7.00
C ILE A 23 -0.66 5.49 -6.84
N ALA A 24 0.60 5.85 -7.07
CA ALA A 24 1.06 7.23 -7.10
C ALA A 24 1.70 7.52 -8.46
N TRP A 25 1.25 8.59 -9.11
CA TRP A 25 1.84 9.09 -10.35
C TRP A 25 2.92 10.10 -10.00
N VAL A 26 4.18 9.74 -10.27
CA VAL A 26 5.34 10.58 -9.94
C VAL A 26 6.24 10.70 -11.17
N SER A 27 6.55 11.92 -11.56
CA SER A 27 7.51 12.20 -12.63
C SER A 27 8.94 12.22 -12.12
N SER A 28 9.92 12.20 -13.03
CA SER A 28 11.35 12.28 -12.67
C SER A 28 11.76 13.60 -12.01
N ALA A 29 10.93 14.65 -12.12
CA ALA A 29 11.18 15.97 -11.55
C ALA A 29 10.53 16.16 -10.16
N GLU A 30 9.89 15.14 -9.60
CA GLU A 30 9.16 15.23 -8.33
C GLU A 30 9.74 14.29 -7.24
N PRO A 31 11.02 14.44 -6.85
CA PRO A 31 11.64 13.55 -5.86
C PRO A 31 10.95 13.62 -4.50
N ASP A 32 10.54 14.80 -4.05
CA ASP A 32 9.86 14.97 -2.75
C ASP A 32 8.49 14.27 -2.72
N LYS A 33 7.78 14.25 -3.86
CA LYS A 33 6.51 13.53 -3.99
C LYS A 33 6.70 12.02 -3.94
N PHE A 34 7.77 11.51 -4.55
CA PHE A 34 8.14 10.10 -4.43
C PHE A 34 8.41 9.72 -2.97
N VAL A 35 9.26 10.51 -2.29
CA VAL A 35 9.59 10.31 -0.88
C VAL A 35 8.34 10.33 -0.01
N ALA A 36 7.45 11.30 -0.21
CA ALA A 36 6.19 11.40 0.52
C ALA A 36 5.29 10.17 0.27
N ALA A 37 5.08 9.77 -0.99
CA ALA A 37 4.21 8.66 -1.35
C ALA A 37 4.67 7.33 -0.72
N VAL A 38 5.97 7.03 -0.78
CA VAL A 38 6.57 5.82 -0.18
C VAL A 38 6.51 5.89 1.35
N THR A 39 6.79 7.06 1.94
CA THR A 39 6.77 7.25 3.39
C THR A 39 5.36 7.04 3.96
N GLU A 40 4.35 7.67 3.35
CA GLU A 40 2.94 7.51 3.72
C GLU A 40 2.51 6.06 3.61
N MET A 41 2.80 5.39 2.49
CA MET A 41 2.42 3.99 2.29
C MET A 41 3.07 3.09 3.35
N THR A 42 4.35 3.31 3.63
CA THR A 42 5.09 2.58 4.67
C THR A 42 4.46 2.78 6.05
N GLN A 43 4.10 4.03 6.39
CA GLN A 43 3.42 4.33 7.65
C GLN A 43 2.05 3.66 7.74
N THR A 44 1.27 3.65 6.66
CA THR A 44 -0.01 2.95 6.57
C THR A 44 0.16 1.46 6.85
N ILE A 45 1.10 0.78 6.16
CA ILE A 45 1.35 -0.65 6.39
C ILE A 45 1.84 -0.93 7.82
N LYS A 46 2.71 -0.09 8.39
CA LYS A 46 3.15 -0.22 9.79
C LYS A 46 1.99 -0.12 10.78
N LYS A 47 1.02 0.76 10.53
CA LYS A 47 -0.18 0.91 11.38
C LYS A 47 -1.11 -0.30 11.26
N LEU A 48 -1.25 -0.86 10.05
CA LEU A 48 -2.10 -2.03 9.80
C LEU A 48 -1.47 -3.35 10.28
N GLY A 49 -0.15 -3.38 10.44
CA GLY A 49 0.58 -4.56 10.87
C GLY A 49 0.65 -5.67 9.81
N PRO A 50 1.35 -6.77 10.13
CA PRO A 50 1.52 -7.90 9.23
C PRO A 50 0.20 -8.64 8.98
N LEU A 51 0.09 -9.25 7.80
CA LEU A 51 -1.04 -10.13 7.48
C LEU A 51 -0.99 -11.40 8.33
N HIS A 52 -2.14 -11.78 8.91
CA HIS A 52 -2.32 -12.98 9.73
C HIS A 52 -1.38 -13.07 10.95
N GLY A 53 -0.86 -11.95 11.44
CA GLY A 53 0.00 -11.95 12.63
C GLY A 53 1.33 -12.69 12.45
N GLN A 54 1.83 -12.84 11.21
CA GLN A 54 3.20 -13.30 11.00
C GLN A 54 4.14 -12.30 11.69
N ASN A 55 4.82 -12.75 12.75
CA ASN A 55 5.72 -11.91 13.53
C ASN A 55 6.73 -11.24 12.59
N ALA A 56 6.82 -9.92 12.67
CA ALA A 56 7.73 -9.09 11.89
C ALA A 56 9.22 -9.27 12.28
N GLU A 57 9.57 -10.37 12.95
CA GLU A 57 10.92 -10.71 13.42
C GLU A 57 11.76 -11.45 12.36
N ALA A 58 11.23 -11.65 11.15
CA ALA A 58 11.88 -12.42 10.09
C ALA A 58 12.57 -11.58 8.99
N ALA A 59 12.73 -10.25 9.16
CA ALA A 59 13.37 -9.39 8.17
C ALA A 59 14.39 -8.44 8.79
#